data_AF-A0A8T1WTW8-F1
#
_entry.id   AF-A0A8T1WTW8-F1
#
_cell.length_a   1.000
_cell.length_b   1.000
_cell.length_c   1.000
_cell.angle_alpha   90.00
_cell.angle_beta   90.00
_cell.angle_gamma   90.00
#
_symmetry.space_group_name_H-M   'P 1'
#
loop_
_entity.id
_entity.type
_entity.pdbx_description
1 polymer ?
#
loop_
_entity_poly.entity_id
_entity_poly.type
_entity_poly.pdbx_seq_one_letter_code
_entity_poly.pdbx_strand_id
1 'polypeptide(L)'
;MIGTYFPGEISPAGAREVCDVLVFLLKATERYVASVSAELLTKGLMLFRPHLVDLSSLICQLLLIDMREKLRSSQSEDPEEVSSGPGGSLAYFNDGGTGGSNAAMSLLVEVGACESAFVLGLLQQEMHNHDRPSGFHESILLYMMELITTHYLLMCRHLPAFVDTIMACLDPTKPDRRRRCLPLSTRCLHSLVRRFPMVDFHKETQRLALGTMEAVIVIYDLRTATKWRVLDGHTSAVSAVRFRTDGQVLVSYAARDGSVRWWNSGNAGLFGSMLKMHQSCLKEHKLVALKESANGGAPSSTGGASAGLKQIIQTCRFHFLTRKDSAPDSPGGNASQPKQILRLTREDASQVQFLL
;
A
#
# COMPACT_ATOMS: atom_id res chain seq x y z
N MET A 1 9.11 26.30 16.02
CA MET A 1 8.03 26.28 17.02
C MET A 1 6.72 26.37 16.26
N ILE A 2 6.17 25.23 15.83
CA ILE A 2 4.91 25.18 15.08
C ILE A 2 3.80 25.18 16.12
N GLY A 3 3.15 26.33 16.31
CA GLY A 3 2.16 26.52 17.36
C GLY A 3 0.89 25.71 17.08
N THR A 4 0.52 24.87 18.03
CA THR A 4 -0.84 24.33 18.16
C THR A 4 -1.75 25.52 18.50
N TYR A 5 -2.45 26.06 17.51
CA TYR A 5 -3.49 27.06 17.76
C TYR A 5 -4.66 26.33 18.42
N PHE A 6 -4.79 26.46 19.74
CA PHE A 6 -5.99 26.05 20.45
C PHE A 6 -7.14 26.96 19.97
N PRO A 7 -8.32 26.42 19.61
CA PRO A 7 -9.51 27.27 19.55
C PRO A 7 -9.62 27.96 20.90
N GLY A 8 -9.84 29.29 20.91
CA GLY A 8 -9.66 30.16 22.09
C GLY A 8 -10.54 29.86 23.31
N GLU A 9 -11.24 28.73 23.33
CA GLU A 9 -12.22 28.31 24.33
C GLU A 9 -11.69 27.22 25.29
N ILE A 10 -10.62 26.48 24.95
CA ILE A 10 -10.13 25.36 25.79
C ILE A 10 -8.65 25.55 26.13
N SER A 11 -8.33 25.53 27.43
CA SER A 11 -6.95 25.58 27.91
C SER A 11 -6.23 24.24 27.65
N PRO A 12 -4.88 24.23 27.50
CA PRO A 12 -4.14 22.98 27.32
C PRO A 12 -4.34 21.96 28.45
N ALA A 13 -4.56 22.43 29.69
CA ALA A 13 -4.88 21.56 30.82
C ALA A 13 -6.27 20.94 30.66
N GLY A 14 -7.29 21.73 30.29
CA GLY A 14 -8.63 21.21 30.02
C GLY A 14 -8.67 20.24 28.84
N ALA A 15 -7.93 20.53 27.77
CA ALA A 15 -7.81 19.63 26.62
C ALA A 15 -7.21 18.28 27.02
N ARG A 16 -6.20 18.28 27.90
CA ARG A 16 -5.60 17.06 28.45
C ARG A 16 -6.61 16.25 29.28
N GLU A 17 -7.33 16.88 30.19
CA GLU A 17 -8.32 16.20 31.04
C GLU A 17 -9.42 15.55 30.18
N VAL A 18 -9.94 16.29 29.19
CA VAL A 18 -10.93 15.74 28.24
C VAL A 18 -10.35 14.57 27.46
N CYS A 19 -9.11 14.69 26.98
CA CYS A 19 -8.42 13.61 26.26
C CYS A 19 -8.30 12.35 27.14
N ASP A 20 -7.83 12.49 28.38
CA ASP A 20 -7.66 11.39 29.33
C ASP A 20 -8.99 10.68 29.62
N VAL A 21 -10.08 11.45 29.79
CA VAL A 21 -11.43 10.91 29.96
C VAL A 21 -11.89 10.15 28.71
N LEU A 22 -11.70 10.70 27.51
CA LEU A 22 -12.10 10.03 26.28
C LEU A 22 -11.30 8.73 26.05
N VAL A 23 -9.98 8.74 26.31
CA VAL A 23 -9.13 7.53 26.23
C VAL A 23 -9.54 6.49 27.27
N PHE A 24 -9.93 6.91 28.48
CA PHE A 24 -10.49 6.01 29.48
C PHE A 24 -11.82 5.38 29.03
N LEU A 25 -12.72 6.19 28.46
CA LEU A 25 -14.04 5.74 28.00
C LEU A 25 -13.97 4.78 26.79
N LEU A 26 -12.87 4.78 26.03
CA LEU A 26 -12.61 3.72 25.03
C LEU A 26 -12.54 2.31 25.66
N LYS A 27 -12.31 2.20 26.98
CA LYS A 27 -12.28 0.90 27.69
C LYS A 27 -13.66 0.46 28.20
N ALA A 28 -14.69 1.29 28.00
CA ALA A 28 -16.04 0.99 28.46
C ALA A 28 -16.57 -0.30 27.81
N THR A 29 -17.40 -1.02 28.57
CA THR A 29 -18.10 -2.23 28.09
C THR A 29 -19.14 -1.90 27.02
N GLU A 30 -19.76 -0.73 27.14
CA GLU A 30 -20.80 -0.25 26.25
C GLU A 30 -20.22 0.23 24.91
N ARG A 31 -20.65 -0.40 23.82
CA ARG A 31 -20.18 -0.09 22.45
C ARG A 31 -20.38 1.38 22.09
N TYR A 32 -21.55 1.92 22.43
CA TYR A 32 -21.89 3.30 22.12
C TYR A 32 -20.93 4.29 22.78
N VAL A 33 -20.54 4.02 24.03
CA VAL A 33 -19.60 4.87 24.78
C VAL A 33 -18.23 4.87 24.09
N ALA A 34 -17.67 3.68 23.82
CA ALA A 34 -16.37 3.58 23.15
C ALA A 34 -16.40 4.18 21.73
N SER A 35 -17.48 3.98 20.98
CA SER A 35 -17.65 4.55 19.64
C SER A 35 -17.72 6.08 19.65
N VAL A 36 -18.53 6.67 20.52
CA VAL A 36 -18.63 8.12 20.66
C VAL A 36 -17.31 8.71 21.13
N SER A 37 -16.62 8.07 22.07
CA SER A 37 -15.29 8.51 22.49
C SER A 37 -14.28 8.48 21.36
N ALA A 38 -14.27 7.43 20.53
CA ALA A 38 -13.41 7.35 19.36
C ALA A 38 -13.75 8.46 18.35
N GLU A 39 -15.03 8.71 18.07
CA GLU A 39 -15.46 9.76 17.14
C GLU A 39 -15.08 11.17 17.60
N LEU A 40 -15.26 11.46 18.90
CA LEU A 40 -14.86 12.74 19.50
C LEU A 40 -13.34 12.92 19.46
N LEU A 41 -12.57 11.87 19.74
CA LEU A 41 -11.11 11.88 19.60
C LEU A 41 -10.69 12.09 18.14
N THR A 42 -11.36 11.48 17.17
CA THR A 42 -11.07 11.69 15.74
C THR A 42 -11.33 13.14 15.35
N LYS A 43 -12.52 13.67 15.66
CA LYS A 43 -12.92 15.05 15.31
C LYS A 43 -12.04 16.09 16.01
N GLY A 44 -11.63 15.82 17.24
CA GLY A 44 -10.76 16.67 18.05
C GLY A 44 -9.27 16.34 17.94
N LEU A 45 -8.83 15.52 16.99
CA LEU A 45 -7.46 14.98 17.01
C LEU A 45 -6.38 16.07 17.02
N MET A 46 -6.60 17.17 16.31
CA MET A 46 -5.65 18.31 16.30
C MET A 46 -5.49 18.95 17.69
N LEU A 47 -6.54 18.94 18.51
CA LEU A 47 -6.53 19.44 19.89
C LEU A 47 -5.91 18.42 20.85
N PHE A 48 -6.25 17.14 20.69
CA PHE A 48 -5.89 16.09 21.63
C PHE A 48 -4.53 15.43 21.36
N ARG A 49 -4.01 15.50 20.13
CA ARG A 49 -2.76 14.84 19.73
C ARG A 49 -1.58 15.10 20.67
N PRO A 50 -1.29 16.33 21.14
CA PRO A 50 -0.18 16.59 22.07
C PRO A 50 -0.34 15.88 23.42
N HIS A 51 -1.55 15.43 23.76
CA HIS A 51 -1.91 14.81 25.03
C HIS A 51 -2.04 13.28 24.94
N LEU A 52 -1.93 12.69 23.75
CA LEU A 52 -1.92 11.23 23.56
C LEU A 52 -0.54 10.64 23.88
N VAL A 53 -0.23 10.50 25.18
CA VAL A 53 1.11 10.11 25.65
C VAL A 53 1.45 8.64 25.35
N ASP A 54 0.48 7.72 25.46
CA ASP A 54 0.68 6.28 25.22
C ASP A 54 -0.03 5.81 23.93
N LEU A 55 0.54 6.22 22.79
CA LEU A 55 0.05 5.87 21.46
C LEU A 55 0.05 4.35 21.22
N SER A 56 1.02 3.61 21.76
CA SER A 56 1.08 2.15 21.59
C SER A 56 -0.14 1.45 22.18
N SER A 57 -0.46 1.78 23.43
CA SER A 57 -1.61 1.20 24.14
C SER A 57 -2.92 1.62 23.47
N LEU A 58 -3.05 2.88 23.06
CA LEU A 58 -4.21 3.38 22.34
C LEU A 58 -4.45 2.61 21.03
N ILE A 59 -3.41 2.45 20.20
CA ILE A 59 -3.53 1.74 18.91
C ILE A 59 -3.94 0.29 19.14
N CYS A 60 -3.28 -0.41 20.08
CA CYS A 60 -3.63 -1.79 20.42
C CYS A 60 -5.08 -1.90 20.92
N GLN A 61 -5.51 -0.95 21.75
CA GLN A 61 -6.87 -0.91 22.27
C GLN A 61 -7.90 -0.71 21.15
N LEU A 62 -7.65 0.21 20.22
CA LEU A 62 -8.54 0.45 19.08
C LEU A 62 -8.61 -0.76 18.13
N LEU A 63 -7.49 -1.43 17.89
CA LEU A 63 -7.46 -2.69 17.12
C LEU A 63 -8.28 -3.79 17.82
N LEU A 64 -8.20 -3.89 19.15
CA LEU A 64 -9.01 -4.82 19.92
C LEU A 64 -10.50 -4.46 19.89
N ILE A 65 -10.86 -3.18 19.83
CA ILE A 65 -12.25 -2.73 19.65
C ILE A 65 -12.74 -3.18 18.28
N ASP A 66 -12.01 -2.85 17.20
CA ASP A 66 -12.35 -3.27 15.83
C ASP A 66 -12.52 -4.78 15.69
N MET A 67 -11.60 -5.57 16.27
CA MET A 67 -11.67 -7.03 16.27
C MET A 67 -12.97 -7.54 16.93
N ARG A 68 -13.32 -6.98 18.10
CA ARG A 68 -14.52 -7.38 18.86
C ARG A 68 -15.80 -7.02 18.12
N GLU A 69 -15.85 -5.88 17.43
CA GLU A 69 -17.01 -5.49 16.64
C GLU A 69 -17.25 -6.45 15.47
N LYS A 70 -16.18 -6.87 14.77
CA LYS A 70 -16.27 -7.80 13.63
C LYS A 70 -16.68 -9.21 14.03
N LEU A 71 -16.18 -9.71 15.16
CA LEU A 71 -16.59 -11.02 15.65
C LEU A 71 -18.09 -11.06 15.95
N ARG A 72 -18.63 -9.97 16.49
CA ARG A 72 -20.07 -9.85 16.79
C ARG A 72 -20.93 -9.71 15.54
N SER A 73 -20.48 -8.96 14.52
CA SER A 73 -21.21 -8.85 13.25
C SER A 73 -21.31 -10.19 12.52
N SER A 74 -20.28 -11.04 12.61
CA SER A 74 -20.31 -12.39 12.03
C SER A 74 -21.23 -13.38 12.75
N GLN A 75 -21.66 -13.07 13.98
CA GLN A 75 -22.57 -13.92 14.77
C GLN A 75 -24.04 -13.51 14.65
N SER A 76 -24.32 -12.31 14.11
CA SER A 76 -25.68 -11.79 13.93
C SER A 76 -26.30 -12.09 12.55
N GLU A 77 -25.57 -12.77 11.66
CA GLU A 77 -26.11 -13.28 10.40
C GLU A 77 -26.64 -14.71 10.64
N ASP A 78 -27.97 -14.86 10.75
CA ASP A 78 -28.64 -16.16 10.85
C ASP A 78 -28.36 -17.03 9.60
N PRO A 79 -28.18 -18.35 9.75
CA PRO A 79 -27.90 -19.24 8.63
C PRO A 79 -29.20 -19.65 7.91
N GLU A 80 -29.71 -18.84 6.99
CA GLU A 80 -30.70 -19.32 5.99
C GLU A 80 -30.00 -19.81 4.71
N GLU A 81 -30.14 -21.12 4.50
CA GLU A 81 -30.00 -21.92 3.26
C GLU A 81 -28.90 -21.55 2.25
N VAL A 82 -27.72 -22.17 2.39
CA VAL A 82 -26.79 -22.37 1.26
C VAL A 82 -27.04 -23.75 0.66
N SER A 83 -27.77 -23.81 -0.45
CA SER A 83 -27.79 -24.98 -1.32
C SER A 83 -26.38 -25.23 -1.88
N SER A 84 -25.85 -26.42 -1.64
CA SER A 84 -24.53 -26.85 -2.05
C SER A 84 -24.47 -27.16 -3.56
N GLY A 85 -23.66 -26.40 -4.29
CA GLY A 85 -23.21 -26.73 -5.66
C GLY A 85 -21.68 -26.80 -5.71
N PRO A 86 -21.07 -27.82 -6.34
CA PRO A 86 -19.63 -27.99 -6.33
C PRO A 86 -19.00 -27.11 -7.41
N GLY A 87 -18.55 -25.93 -7.01
CA GLY A 87 -17.83 -25.00 -7.87
C GLY A 87 -17.32 -23.82 -7.06
N GLY A 88 -16.08 -23.91 -6.57
CA GLY A 88 -15.40 -22.86 -5.82
C GLY A 88 -15.25 -21.60 -6.68
N SER A 89 -16.28 -20.76 -6.69
CA SER A 89 -16.30 -19.48 -7.38
C SER A 89 -15.97 -18.40 -6.37
N LEU A 90 -14.82 -17.73 -6.58
CA LEU A 90 -14.33 -16.52 -5.91
C LEU A 90 -15.22 -15.28 -6.17
N ALA A 91 -16.53 -15.47 -6.28
CA ALA A 91 -17.49 -14.48 -6.74
C ALA A 91 -18.65 -14.31 -5.76
N TYR A 92 -18.37 -14.17 -4.45
CA TYR A 92 -19.30 -13.58 -3.48
C TYR A 92 -18.52 -12.94 -2.32
N PHE A 93 -17.85 -11.84 -2.61
CA PHE A 93 -17.69 -10.76 -1.62
C PHE A 93 -17.98 -9.47 -2.38
N ASN A 94 -19.28 -9.22 -2.51
CA ASN A 94 -19.83 -8.04 -3.12
C ASN A 94 -19.24 -6.81 -2.42
N ASP A 95 -18.80 -5.87 -3.23
CA ASP A 95 -18.68 -4.47 -2.88
C ASP A 95 -20.05 -4.00 -2.38
N GLY A 96 -20.14 -3.50 -1.14
CA GLY A 96 -21.40 -3.06 -0.52
C GLY A 96 -21.79 -3.85 0.73
N GLY A 97 -21.16 -3.51 1.86
CA GLY A 97 -21.51 -4.09 3.16
C GLY A 97 -20.66 -3.65 4.35
N THR A 98 -19.96 -2.50 4.32
CA THR A 98 -19.37 -1.92 5.54
C THR A 98 -20.41 -1.06 6.25
N GLY A 99 -21.49 -1.70 6.70
CA GLY A 99 -22.58 -1.11 7.47
C GLY A 99 -22.15 -0.82 8.90
N GLY A 100 -21.48 0.32 9.10
CA GLY A 100 -21.11 0.86 10.40
C GLY A 100 -19.74 1.51 10.31
N SER A 101 -19.71 2.85 10.27
CA SER A 101 -18.50 3.63 10.52
C SER A 101 -17.89 3.16 11.84
N ASN A 102 -16.88 2.29 11.80
CA ASN A 102 -16.15 1.92 12.99
C ASN A 102 -15.32 3.15 13.40
N ALA A 103 -15.86 3.93 14.33
CA ALA A 103 -15.20 5.14 14.84
C ALA A 103 -13.77 4.85 15.34
N ALA A 104 -13.52 3.64 15.86
CA ALA A 104 -12.17 3.21 16.24
C ALA A 104 -11.25 3.05 15.03
N MET A 105 -11.75 2.52 13.91
CA MET A 105 -10.99 2.45 12.66
C MET A 105 -10.69 3.85 12.10
N SER A 106 -11.67 4.76 12.15
CA SER A 106 -11.46 6.15 11.74
C SER A 106 -10.36 6.82 12.57
N LEU A 107 -10.39 6.66 13.89
CA LEU A 107 -9.34 7.17 14.77
C LEU A 107 -7.97 6.54 14.47
N LEU A 108 -7.91 5.23 14.26
CA LEU A 108 -6.68 4.52 13.89
C LEU A 108 -6.06 5.06 12.60
N VAL A 109 -6.89 5.34 11.58
CA VAL A 109 -6.45 5.87 10.29
C VAL A 109 -5.87 7.26 10.45
N GLU A 110 -6.55 8.15 11.17
CA GLU A 110 -6.06 9.52 11.40
C GLU A 110 -4.77 9.55 12.25
N VAL A 111 -4.70 8.73 13.31
CA VAL A 111 -3.48 8.55 14.10
C VAL A 111 -2.35 7.96 13.25
N GLY A 112 -2.66 6.99 12.41
CA GLY A 112 -1.74 6.37 11.46
C GLY A 112 -1.19 7.34 10.42
N ALA A 113 -2.03 8.25 9.93
CA ALA A 113 -1.61 9.31 9.02
C ALA A 113 -0.71 10.34 9.71
N CYS A 114 -0.91 10.57 11.01
CA CYS A 114 -0.10 11.49 11.80
C CYS A 114 1.28 10.92 12.18
N GLU A 115 1.37 9.62 12.50
CA GLU A 115 2.55 8.96 13.08
C GLU A 115 2.94 7.68 12.33
N SER A 116 2.89 7.70 10.99
CA SER A 116 2.96 6.47 10.15
C SER A 116 4.17 5.58 10.41
N ALA A 117 5.36 6.15 10.61
CA ALA A 117 6.57 5.38 10.86
C ALA A 117 6.49 4.61 12.19
N PHE A 118 6.02 5.28 13.24
CA PHE A 118 5.84 4.70 14.56
C PHE A 118 4.76 3.61 14.53
N VAL A 119 3.60 3.91 13.95
CA VAL A 119 2.49 2.95 13.89
C VAL A 119 2.90 1.70 13.14
N LEU A 120 3.55 1.81 11.97
CA LEU A 120 3.98 0.62 11.23
C LEU A 120 5.03 -0.21 11.98
N GLY A 121 5.96 0.43 12.70
CA GLY A 121 6.90 -0.27 13.58
C GLY A 121 6.19 -1.02 14.71
N LEU A 122 5.20 -0.39 15.34
CA LEU A 122 4.36 -1.03 16.35
C LEU A 122 3.58 -2.21 15.78
N LEU A 123 2.95 -2.05 14.62
CA LEU A 123 2.21 -3.15 13.97
C LEU A 123 3.13 -4.34 13.69
N GLN A 124 4.36 -4.10 13.23
CA GLN A 124 5.35 -5.16 13.02
C GLN A 124 5.71 -5.88 14.32
N GLN A 125 5.92 -5.14 15.41
CA GLN A 125 6.16 -5.73 16.72
C GLN A 125 4.96 -6.59 17.16
N GLU A 126 3.75 -6.08 16.98
CA GLU A 126 2.51 -6.76 17.34
C GLU A 126 2.24 -8.02 16.50
N MET A 127 2.70 -8.08 15.24
CA MET A 127 2.65 -9.32 14.46
C MET A 127 3.51 -10.45 15.06
N HIS A 128 4.49 -10.14 15.89
CA HIS A 128 5.33 -11.12 16.57
C HIS A 128 4.86 -11.41 18.00
N ASN A 129 3.83 -10.70 18.49
CA ASN A 129 3.28 -10.89 19.81
C ASN A 129 2.36 -12.12 19.86
N HIS A 130 2.70 -13.10 20.69
CA HIS A 130 1.96 -14.36 20.82
C HIS A 130 0.79 -14.31 21.81
N ASP A 131 0.72 -13.26 22.64
CA ASP A 131 -0.32 -13.12 23.67
C ASP A 131 -1.64 -12.54 23.12
N ARG A 132 -1.69 -12.30 21.80
CA ARG A 132 -2.83 -11.66 21.15
C ARG A 132 -3.95 -12.64 20.83
N PRO A 133 -5.23 -12.23 20.99
CA PRO A 133 -6.37 -13.08 20.67
C PRO A 133 -6.45 -13.40 19.17
N SER A 134 -7.13 -14.50 18.83
CA SER A 134 -7.48 -14.82 17.44
C SER A 134 -8.31 -13.70 16.82
N GLY A 135 -8.01 -13.28 15.59
CA GLY A 135 -8.66 -12.14 14.94
C GLY A 135 -7.84 -10.85 15.02
N PHE A 136 -6.91 -10.73 15.97
CA PHE A 136 -6.17 -9.48 16.17
C PHE A 136 -5.28 -9.11 14.96
N HIS A 137 -4.61 -10.12 14.38
CA HIS A 137 -3.73 -9.91 13.22
C HIS A 137 -4.54 -9.56 11.96
N GLU A 138 -5.75 -10.12 11.84
CA GLU A 138 -6.73 -9.79 10.82
C GLU A 138 -7.19 -8.33 10.94
N SER A 139 -7.42 -7.83 12.16
CA SER A 139 -7.69 -6.39 12.42
C SER A 139 -6.51 -5.49 12.03
N ILE A 140 -5.26 -5.93 12.25
CA ILE A 140 -4.08 -5.19 11.76
C ILE A 140 -4.11 -5.08 10.22
N LEU A 141 -4.38 -6.19 9.51
CA LEU A 141 -4.45 -6.18 8.05
C LEU A 141 -5.60 -5.32 7.51
N LEU A 142 -6.74 -5.31 8.19
CA LEU A 142 -7.88 -4.45 7.83
C LEU A 142 -7.54 -2.97 8.02
N TYR A 143 -6.91 -2.63 9.15
CA TYR A 143 -6.41 -1.28 9.39
C TYR A 143 -5.41 -0.85 8.32
N MET A 144 -4.45 -1.70 8.01
CA MET A 144 -3.47 -1.49 6.95
C MET A 144 -4.14 -1.25 5.58
N MET A 145 -5.16 -2.06 5.24
CA MET A 145 -5.92 -1.89 4.00
C MET A 145 -6.64 -0.54 3.96
N GLU A 146 -7.24 -0.10 5.07
CA GLU A 146 -7.90 1.21 5.17
C GLU A 146 -6.89 2.34 5.02
N LEU A 147 -5.70 2.21 5.62
CA LEU A 147 -4.63 3.20 5.53
C LEU A 147 -4.10 3.36 4.09
N ILE A 148 -3.95 2.27 3.32
CA ILE A 148 -3.66 2.37 1.88
C ILE A 148 -4.83 3.02 1.14
N THR A 149 -6.07 2.69 1.48
CA THR A 149 -7.24 3.16 0.74
C THR A 149 -7.41 4.67 0.89
N THR A 150 -7.27 5.18 2.12
CA THR A 150 -7.44 6.59 2.49
C THR A 150 -6.19 7.43 2.26
N HIS A 151 -5.01 6.94 2.65
CA HIS A 151 -3.77 7.73 2.75
C HIS A 151 -2.62 7.18 1.87
N TYR A 152 -2.91 6.65 0.68
CA TYR A 152 -1.91 5.98 -0.17
C TYR A 152 -0.65 6.82 -0.48
N LEU A 153 -0.79 8.14 -0.69
CA LEU A 153 0.35 9.01 -1.02
C LEU A 153 1.36 9.10 0.12
N LEU A 154 0.88 9.12 1.36
CA LEU A 154 1.72 9.10 2.55
C LEU A 154 2.40 7.72 2.70
N MET A 155 1.66 6.66 2.39
CA MET A 155 2.17 5.28 2.49
C MET A 155 3.26 4.94 1.46
N CYS A 156 3.41 5.69 0.36
CA CYS A 156 4.47 5.49 -0.65
C CYS A 156 5.86 5.29 -0.03
N ARG A 157 6.22 6.09 0.99
CA ARG A 157 7.55 6.03 1.63
C ARG A 157 7.70 4.86 2.60
N HIS A 158 6.59 4.28 3.04
CA HIS A 158 6.55 3.24 4.06
C HIS A 158 6.20 1.85 3.49
N LEU A 159 6.12 1.72 2.16
CA LEU A 159 5.81 0.45 1.50
C LEU A 159 6.68 -0.73 1.94
N PRO A 160 8.01 -0.58 2.19
CA PRO A 160 8.81 -1.70 2.68
C PRO A 160 8.30 -2.23 4.03
N ALA A 161 8.06 -1.34 4.99
CA ALA A 161 7.52 -1.71 6.29
C ALA A 161 6.13 -2.35 6.15
N PHE A 162 5.29 -1.80 5.26
CA PHE A 162 3.96 -2.33 4.99
C PHE A 162 4.01 -3.77 4.44
N VAL A 163 4.86 -4.04 3.45
CA VAL A 163 5.02 -5.37 2.87
C VAL A 163 5.63 -6.34 3.89
N ASP A 164 6.61 -5.90 4.68
CA ASP A 164 7.20 -6.70 5.76
C ASP A 164 6.14 -7.15 6.79
N THR A 165 5.22 -6.25 7.17
CA THR A 165 4.10 -6.57 8.06
C THR A 165 3.16 -7.63 7.45
N ILE A 166 2.88 -7.54 6.14
CA ILE A 166 2.10 -8.58 5.45
C ILE A 166 2.85 -9.91 5.43
N MET A 167 4.17 -9.90 5.19
CA MET A 167 4.97 -11.13 5.19
C MET A 167 4.95 -11.81 6.55
N ALA A 168 5.03 -11.06 7.66
CA ALA A 168 4.92 -11.61 9.01
C ALA A 168 3.58 -12.36 9.23
N CYS A 169 2.47 -11.88 8.64
CA CYS A 169 1.19 -12.58 8.65
C CYS A 169 1.21 -13.91 7.89
N LEU A 170 2.01 -14.00 6.83
CA LEU A 170 2.09 -15.14 5.91
C LEU A 170 3.19 -16.14 6.28
N ASP A 171 3.83 -15.95 7.42
CA ASP A 171 4.90 -16.81 7.94
C ASP A 171 4.48 -18.31 7.92
N PRO A 172 5.19 -19.18 7.17
CA PRO A 172 4.89 -20.61 7.10
C PRO A 172 5.01 -21.34 8.44
N THR A 173 5.79 -20.81 9.40
CA THR A 173 5.96 -21.43 10.73
C THR A 173 4.71 -21.31 11.62
N LYS A 174 3.76 -20.44 11.25
CA LYS A 174 2.50 -20.19 11.98
C LYS A 174 1.29 -20.51 11.08
N PRO A 175 0.97 -21.79 10.83
CA PRO A 175 0.00 -22.20 9.81
C PRO A 175 -1.43 -21.68 10.06
N ASP A 176 -1.88 -21.62 11.32
CA ASP A 176 -3.22 -21.14 11.65
C ASP A 176 -3.36 -19.63 11.39
N ARG A 177 -2.34 -18.84 11.76
CA ARG A 177 -2.30 -17.40 11.46
C ARG A 177 -2.26 -17.18 9.95
N ARG A 178 -1.37 -17.89 9.25
CA ARG A 178 -1.27 -17.82 7.79
C ARG A 178 -2.61 -18.11 7.12
N ARG A 179 -3.32 -19.17 7.55
CA ARG A 179 -4.63 -19.54 7.00
C ARG A 179 -5.66 -18.43 7.17
N ARG A 180 -5.78 -17.86 8.37
CA ARG A 180 -6.78 -16.80 8.65
C ARG A 180 -6.43 -15.47 7.99
N CYS A 181 -5.15 -15.10 7.96
CA CYS A 181 -4.69 -13.84 7.38
C CYS A 181 -4.65 -13.86 5.85
N LEU A 182 -4.53 -15.03 5.21
CA LEU A 182 -4.33 -15.17 3.76
C LEU A 182 -5.32 -14.36 2.91
N PRO A 183 -6.65 -14.37 3.15
CA PRO A 183 -7.59 -13.60 2.34
C PRO A 183 -7.33 -12.09 2.41
N LEU A 184 -7.10 -11.57 3.62
CA LEU A 184 -6.84 -10.14 3.84
C LEU A 184 -5.46 -9.72 3.33
N SER A 185 -4.43 -10.56 3.54
CA SER A 185 -3.10 -10.34 2.96
C SER A 185 -3.15 -10.30 1.44
N THR A 186 -3.93 -11.18 0.81
CA THR A 186 -4.15 -11.18 -0.66
C THR A 186 -4.77 -9.87 -1.12
N ARG A 187 -5.81 -9.38 -0.42
CA ARG A 187 -6.45 -8.10 -0.72
C ARG A 187 -5.49 -6.92 -0.53
N CYS A 188 -4.69 -6.92 0.53
CA CYS A 188 -3.69 -5.89 0.78
C CYS A 188 -2.64 -5.85 -0.34
N LEU A 189 -2.06 -7.01 -0.70
CA LEU A 189 -1.09 -7.09 -1.79
C LEU A 189 -1.72 -6.68 -3.13
N HIS A 190 -2.94 -7.15 -3.42
CA HIS A 190 -3.68 -6.74 -4.61
C HIS A 190 -3.85 -5.20 -4.67
N SER A 191 -4.21 -4.56 -3.55
CA SER A 191 -4.34 -3.11 -3.43
C SER A 191 -2.98 -2.40 -3.61
N LEU A 192 -1.90 -2.95 -3.06
CA LEU A 192 -0.55 -2.42 -3.23
C LEU A 192 -0.12 -2.43 -4.69
N VAL A 193 -0.17 -3.60 -5.34
CA VAL A 193 0.12 -3.71 -6.77
C VAL A 193 -0.82 -2.74 -7.49
N ARG A 194 -2.13 -2.74 -7.11
CA ARG A 194 -3.22 -1.79 -7.44
C ARG A 194 -2.75 -0.37 -7.74
N ARG A 195 -2.20 0.18 -6.66
CA ARG A 195 -2.10 1.60 -6.40
C ARG A 195 -0.69 2.11 -6.70
N PHE A 196 0.33 1.28 -6.53
CA PHE A 196 1.74 1.70 -6.57
C PHE A 196 2.46 1.11 -7.78
N PRO A 197 2.90 1.92 -8.74
CA PRO A 197 3.60 1.41 -9.92
C PRO A 197 4.98 0.81 -9.62
N MET A 198 5.55 1.15 -8.46
CA MET A 198 6.78 0.55 -7.93
C MET A 198 6.53 -0.81 -7.26
N VAL A 199 5.32 -1.37 -7.36
CA VAL A 199 4.99 -2.72 -6.86
C VAL A 199 4.48 -3.57 -8.02
N ASP A 200 5.08 -4.74 -8.20
CA ASP A 200 4.60 -5.72 -9.18
C ASP A 200 4.63 -7.15 -8.64
N PHE A 201 3.73 -8.00 -9.13
CA PHE A 201 3.61 -9.39 -8.71
C PHE A 201 3.71 -10.33 -9.90
N HIS A 202 4.47 -11.41 -9.73
CA HIS A 202 4.57 -12.49 -10.71
C HIS A 202 3.92 -13.76 -10.15
N LYS A 203 2.79 -14.16 -10.75
CA LYS A 203 1.93 -15.25 -10.30
C LYS A 203 2.64 -16.60 -10.22
N GLU A 204 3.32 -17.04 -11.29
CA GLU A 204 3.88 -18.39 -11.34
C GLU A 204 5.04 -18.60 -10.36
N THR A 205 5.88 -17.57 -10.18
CA THR A 205 6.99 -17.63 -9.22
C THR A 205 6.60 -17.20 -7.82
N GLN A 206 5.37 -16.68 -7.63
CA GLN A 206 4.88 -16.12 -6.37
C GLN A 206 5.85 -15.06 -5.80
N ARG A 207 6.41 -14.22 -6.69
CA ARG A 207 7.35 -13.14 -6.32
C ARG A 207 6.68 -11.78 -6.37
N LEU A 208 6.94 -10.97 -5.36
CA LEU A 208 6.55 -9.58 -5.31
C LEU A 208 7.81 -8.72 -5.41
N ALA A 209 7.86 -7.79 -6.35
CA ALA A 209 8.90 -6.77 -6.46
C ALA A 209 8.38 -5.46 -5.89
N LEU A 210 9.20 -4.80 -5.09
CA LEU A 210 8.94 -3.49 -4.50
C LEU A 210 10.15 -2.59 -4.73
N GLY A 211 10.00 -1.57 -5.57
CA GLY A 211 10.91 -0.44 -5.66
C GLY A 211 10.73 0.50 -4.46
N THR A 212 11.83 0.99 -3.90
CA THR A 212 11.81 1.84 -2.69
C THR A 212 12.25 3.27 -2.99
N MET A 213 12.01 4.16 -2.04
CA MET A 213 12.51 5.53 -2.08
C MET A 213 14.04 5.60 -1.89
N GLU A 214 14.63 4.57 -1.28
CA GLU A 214 16.06 4.42 -1.01
C GLU A 214 16.83 3.82 -2.21
N ALA A 215 16.31 4.00 -3.43
CA ALA A 215 16.93 3.56 -4.68
C ALA A 215 17.19 2.04 -4.83
N VAL A 216 16.61 1.21 -3.97
CA VAL A 216 16.72 -0.25 -4.04
C VAL A 216 15.41 -0.90 -4.48
N ILE A 217 15.50 -2.14 -4.94
CA ILE A 217 14.34 -2.99 -5.20
C ILE A 217 14.42 -4.20 -4.29
N VAL A 218 13.39 -4.43 -3.49
CA VAL A 218 13.27 -5.63 -2.68
C VAL A 218 12.36 -6.62 -3.39
N ILE A 219 12.83 -7.85 -3.59
CA ILE A 219 12.03 -8.96 -4.09
C ILE A 219 11.70 -9.86 -2.90
N TYR A 220 10.42 -10.13 -2.71
CA TYR A 220 9.89 -11.05 -1.71
C TYR A 220 9.47 -12.36 -2.37
N ASP A 221 9.71 -13.47 -1.69
CA ASP A 221 9.11 -14.76 -2.01
C ASP A 221 7.90 -14.96 -1.09
N LEU A 222 6.70 -15.00 -1.68
CA LEU A 222 5.46 -15.10 -0.94
C LEU A 222 5.18 -16.52 -0.44
N ARG A 223 5.86 -17.56 -0.96
CA ARG A 223 5.69 -18.95 -0.50
C ARG A 223 6.33 -19.13 0.87
N THR A 224 7.55 -18.59 1.01
CA THR A 224 8.33 -18.61 2.26
C THR A 224 8.07 -17.39 3.13
N ALA A 225 7.39 -16.36 2.62
CA ALA A 225 7.14 -15.08 3.28
C ALA A 225 8.42 -14.37 3.73
N THR A 226 9.45 -14.37 2.88
CA THR A 226 10.77 -13.80 3.19
C THR A 226 11.27 -12.85 2.11
N LYS A 227 12.16 -11.92 2.50
CA LYS A 227 12.99 -11.15 1.56
C LYS A 227 13.90 -12.11 0.81
N TRP A 228 13.64 -12.25 -0.49
CA TRP A 228 14.40 -13.16 -1.34
C TRP A 228 15.67 -12.51 -1.86
N ARG A 229 15.58 -11.26 -2.35
CA ARG A 229 16.73 -10.51 -2.87
C ARG A 229 16.55 -9.01 -2.70
N VAL A 230 17.67 -8.31 -2.63
CA VAL A 230 17.75 -6.85 -2.78
C VAL A 230 18.59 -6.55 -4.01
N LEU A 231 18.03 -5.76 -4.92
CA LEU A 231 18.69 -5.28 -6.13
C LEU A 231 19.06 -3.82 -5.91
N ASP A 232 20.35 -3.54 -6.02
CA ASP A 232 20.92 -2.23 -5.81
C ASP A 232 21.59 -1.74 -7.11
N GLY A 233 21.53 -0.43 -7.34
CA GLY A 233 22.24 0.22 -8.42
C GLY A 233 21.51 1.39 -9.06
N HIS A 234 20.21 1.58 -8.82
CA HIS A 234 19.60 2.88 -9.07
C HIS A 234 20.22 3.91 -8.12
N THR A 235 20.28 5.16 -8.55
CA THR A 235 20.83 6.28 -7.77
C THR A 235 19.74 7.17 -7.16
N SER A 236 18.47 6.86 -7.42
CA SER A 236 17.30 7.54 -6.86
C SER A 236 16.09 6.60 -6.77
N ALA A 237 15.03 7.11 -6.14
CA ALA A 237 13.79 6.40 -5.90
C ALA A 237 13.27 5.67 -7.15
N VAL A 238 13.05 4.37 -6.98
CA VAL A 238 12.52 3.51 -8.04
C VAL A 238 11.04 3.84 -8.23
N SER A 239 10.72 4.34 -9.41
CA SER A 239 9.40 4.89 -9.75
C SER A 239 8.44 3.81 -10.27
N ALA A 240 8.97 2.79 -10.95
CA ALA A 240 8.19 1.67 -11.44
C ALA A 240 9.00 0.38 -11.52
N VAL A 241 8.32 -0.76 -11.37
CA VAL A 241 8.89 -2.10 -11.59
C VAL A 241 7.90 -2.96 -12.38
N ARG A 242 8.41 -3.91 -13.17
CA ARG A 242 7.59 -4.86 -13.92
C ARG A 242 8.34 -6.17 -14.18
N PHE A 243 7.75 -7.29 -13.81
CA PHE A 243 8.22 -8.62 -14.21
C PHE A 243 7.90 -8.88 -15.68
N ARG A 244 8.84 -9.52 -16.37
CA ARG A 244 8.55 -10.17 -17.64
C ARG A 244 7.64 -11.38 -17.39
N THR A 245 6.87 -11.78 -18.41
CA THR A 245 5.90 -12.87 -18.34
C THR A 245 6.48 -14.23 -17.94
N ASP A 246 7.79 -14.43 -18.08
CA ASP A 246 8.50 -15.65 -17.68
C ASP A 246 9.07 -15.59 -16.26
N GLY A 247 8.97 -14.44 -15.58
CA GLY A 247 9.48 -14.21 -14.23
C GLY A 247 11.00 -14.25 -14.09
N GLN A 248 11.75 -14.36 -15.19
CA GLN A 248 13.22 -14.42 -15.15
C GLN A 248 13.86 -13.04 -15.17
N VAL A 249 13.16 -12.06 -15.75
CA VAL A 249 13.65 -10.68 -15.86
C VAL A 249 12.69 -9.72 -15.16
N LEU A 250 13.25 -8.82 -14.36
CA LEU A 250 12.53 -7.67 -13.81
C LEU A 250 13.06 -6.42 -14.51
N VAL A 251 12.17 -5.54 -14.93
CA VAL A 251 12.51 -4.21 -15.44
C VAL A 251 12.14 -3.18 -14.39
N SER A 252 13.00 -2.19 -14.17
CA SER A 252 12.70 -1.07 -13.29
C SER A 252 13.09 0.26 -13.89
N TYR A 253 12.42 1.30 -13.44
CA TYR A 253 12.60 2.66 -13.90
C TYR A 253 12.72 3.61 -12.71
N ALA A 254 13.72 4.49 -12.74
CA ALA A 254 13.89 5.57 -11.78
C ALA A 254 13.87 6.91 -12.52
N ALA A 255 12.88 7.74 -12.20
CA ALA A 255 12.62 8.97 -12.95
C ALA A 255 13.73 10.01 -12.79
N ARG A 256 14.27 10.19 -11.57
CA ARG A 256 15.34 11.16 -11.31
C ARG A 256 16.70 10.67 -11.81
N ASP A 257 16.92 9.37 -11.86
CA ASP A 257 18.13 8.78 -12.48
C ASP A 257 18.08 8.85 -13.99
N GLY A 258 16.87 9.00 -14.55
CA GLY A 258 16.62 8.88 -15.98
C GLY A 258 17.05 7.52 -16.52
N SER A 259 16.97 6.44 -15.73
CA SER A 259 17.47 5.14 -16.16
C SER A 259 16.41 4.04 -16.09
N VAL A 260 16.46 3.14 -17.08
CA VAL A 260 15.73 1.86 -17.08
C VAL A 260 16.75 0.75 -16.92
N ARG A 261 16.50 -0.15 -15.98
CA ARG A 261 17.40 -1.27 -15.65
C ARG A 261 16.68 -2.60 -15.79
N TRP A 262 17.39 -3.57 -16.34
CA TRP A 262 16.95 -4.97 -16.42
C TRP A 262 17.72 -5.78 -15.40
N TRP A 263 17.01 -6.62 -14.66
CA TRP A 263 17.57 -7.39 -13.57
C TRP A 263 17.29 -8.87 -13.79
N ASN A 264 18.25 -9.70 -13.39
CA ASN A 264 17.99 -11.12 -13.27
C ASN A 264 17.15 -11.39 -12.02
N SER A 265 15.89 -11.73 -12.23
CA SER A 265 14.93 -12.07 -11.18
C SER A 265 14.62 -13.57 -11.11
N GLY A 266 15.31 -14.39 -11.90
CA GLY A 266 15.23 -15.84 -11.90
C GLY A 266 16.04 -16.50 -10.77
N ASN A 267 15.75 -17.77 -10.49
CA ASN A 267 16.72 -18.59 -9.76
C ASN A 267 17.94 -18.72 -10.66
N ALA A 268 19.12 -18.24 -10.27
CA ALA A 268 20.29 -18.87 -10.85
C ALA A 268 20.46 -20.19 -10.11
N GLY A 269 20.72 -21.27 -10.85
CA GLY A 269 21.04 -22.56 -10.26
C GLY A 269 22.23 -22.47 -9.30
N LEU A 270 22.56 -23.60 -8.67
CA LEU A 270 23.62 -23.75 -7.65
C LEU A 270 24.94 -23.01 -7.96
N PHE A 271 25.29 -22.86 -9.24
CA PHE A 271 26.52 -22.19 -9.67
C PHE A 271 26.46 -20.65 -9.66
N GLY A 272 25.29 -20.05 -9.84
CA GLY A 272 25.17 -18.59 -9.84
C GLY A 272 25.25 -17.99 -8.43
N SER A 273 24.84 -18.72 -7.40
CA SER A 273 24.90 -18.25 -5.99
C SER A 273 26.33 -18.14 -5.50
N MET A 274 27.23 -18.98 -6.01
CA MET A 274 28.66 -19.00 -5.66
C MET A 274 29.43 -17.77 -6.21
N LEU A 275 28.97 -17.18 -7.32
CA LEU A 275 29.71 -16.14 -8.05
C LEU A 275 29.28 -14.69 -7.76
N LYS A 276 28.33 -14.44 -6.84
CA LYS A 276 27.72 -13.10 -6.62
C LYS A 276 27.24 -12.37 -7.88
N MET A 277 27.14 -13.05 -9.03
CA MET A 277 26.57 -12.53 -10.29
C MET A 277 25.08 -12.18 -10.17
N HIS A 278 24.47 -12.47 -9.02
CA HIS A 278 23.05 -12.44 -8.72
C HIS A 278 22.43 -11.07 -8.40
N GLN A 279 23.25 -10.04 -8.19
CA GLN A 279 22.79 -8.65 -8.04
C GLN A 279 22.94 -7.86 -9.34
N SER A 280 23.36 -8.52 -10.43
CA SER A 280 23.75 -7.82 -11.64
C SER A 280 22.54 -7.27 -12.38
N CYS A 281 22.55 -5.95 -12.53
CA CYS A 281 21.86 -5.27 -13.61
C CYS A 281 22.36 -5.88 -14.93
N LEU A 282 21.49 -6.60 -15.64
CA LEU A 282 21.78 -7.22 -16.93
C LEU A 282 22.08 -6.17 -18.00
N LYS A 283 21.35 -5.04 -17.92
CA LYS A 283 21.43 -3.94 -18.86
C LYS A 283 20.93 -2.68 -18.19
N GLU A 284 21.55 -1.56 -18.49
CA GLU A 284 21.04 -0.23 -18.18
C GLU A 284 20.82 0.55 -19.48
N HIS A 285 19.73 1.31 -19.54
CA HIS A 285 19.49 2.28 -20.59
C HIS A 285 19.19 3.63 -19.96
N LYS A 286 20.08 4.61 -20.20
CA LYS A 286 19.84 6.00 -19.80
C LYS A 286 18.96 6.68 -20.82
N LEU A 287 17.86 7.24 -20.34
CA LEU A 287 16.98 8.11 -21.10
C LEU A 287 17.63 9.48 -21.21
N VAL A 288 17.72 9.98 -22.43
CA VAL A 288 18.18 11.35 -22.68
C VAL A 288 17.11 12.30 -22.14
N ALA A 289 17.50 13.21 -21.23
CA ALA A 289 16.61 14.25 -20.74
C ALA A 289 16.07 15.07 -21.92
N LEU A 290 14.75 15.28 -21.97
CA LEU A 290 14.18 16.29 -22.85
C LEU A 290 14.76 17.64 -22.41
N LYS A 291 15.60 18.27 -23.23
CA LYS A 291 16.13 19.60 -22.93
C LYS A 291 14.95 20.57 -22.87
N GLU A 292 14.66 21.10 -21.69
CA GLU A 292 13.80 22.28 -21.58
C GLU A 292 14.53 23.46 -22.24
N SER A 293 13.90 24.06 -23.24
CA SER A 293 14.39 25.28 -23.87
C SER A 293 14.35 26.40 -22.83
N ALA A 294 15.50 27.02 -22.55
CA ALA A 294 15.67 28.10 -21.57
C ALA A 294 14.98 29.43 -21.95
N ASN A 295 14.27 29.48 -23.08
CA ASN A 295 13.38 30.57 -23.42
C ASN A 295 11.98 29.98 -23.47
N GLY A 296 11.03 30.55 -22.72
CA GLY A 296 9.66 30.04 -22.48
C GLY A 296 8.74 29.93 -23.70
N GLY A 297 9.25 29.51 -24.85
CA GLY A 297 8.51 28.93 -25.96
C GLY A 297 8.42 27.41 -25.80
N ALA A 298 7.26 26.86 -26.11
CA ALA A 298 6.99 25.42 -26.06
C ALA A 298 8.07 24.61 -26.82
N PRO A 299 8.47 23.43 -26.31
CA PRO A 299 9.35 22.54 -27.07
C PRO A 299 8.68 22.20 -28.41
N SER A 300 9.37 22.46 -29.51
CA SER A 300 8.89 22.16 -30.85
C SER A 300 8.69 20.65 -30.99
N SER A 301 7.43 20.26 -31.14
CA SER A 301 7.00 18.91 -31.45
C SER A 301 7.35 18.56 -32.90
N THR A 302 8.58 18.09 -33.10
CA THR A 302 8.91 17.23 -34.25
C THR A 302 8.91 15.79 -33.79
N GLY A 303 8.08 15.00 -34.46
CA GLY A 303 7.59 13.71 -33.99
C GLY A 303 8.64 12.60 -33.96
N GLY A 304 8.41 11.68 -33.03
CA GLY A 304 9.12 10.42 -32.92
C GLY A 304 9.51 10.15 -31.48
N ALA A 305 8.71 9.37 -30.75
CA ALA A 305 9.19 8.74 -29.52
C ALA A 305 10.56 8.11 -29.82
N SER A 306 11.59 8.48 -29.05
CA SER A 306 12.95 7.94 -29.17
C SER A 306 12.88 6.41 -29.31
N ALA A 307 13.72 5.82 -30.15
CA ALA A 307 13.76 4.37 -30.34
C ALA A 307 13.85 3.61 -29.00
N GLY A 308 14.52 4.19 -27.99
CA GLY A 308 14.57 3.66 -26.62
C GLY A 308 13.23 3.71 -25.90
N LEU A 309 12.46 4.80 -26.03
CA LEU A 309 11.11 4.90 -25.47
C LEU A 309 10.19 3.89 -26.16
N LYS A 310 10.19 3.81 -27.50
CA LYS A 310 9.43 2.82 -28.29
C LYS A 310 9.77 1.38 -27.90
N GLN A 311 11.04 1.07 -27.65
CA GLN A 311 11.49 -0.23 -27.19
C GLN A 311 11.05 -0.52 -25.75
N ILE A 312 11.01 0.48 -24.86
CA ILE A 312 10.43 0.37 -23.51
C ILE A 312 8.92 0.09 -23.60
N ILE A 313 8.20 0.78 -24.51
CA ILE A 313 6.77 0.53 -24.78
C ILE A 313 6.54 -0.92 -25.23
N GLN A 314 7.31 -1.38 -26.20
CA GLN A 314 7.14 -2.71 -26.80
C GLN A 314 7.59 -3.86 -25.89
N THR A 315 8.65 -3.70 -25.10
CA THR A 315 9.23 -4.79 -24.32
C THR A 315 8.42 -5.12 -23.06
N CYS A 316 7.68 -4.15 -22.52
CA CYS A 316 7.10 -4.27 -21.18
C CYS A 316 5.56 -4.18 -21.13
N ARG A 317 4.86 -4.09 -22.27
CA ARG A 317 3.41 -3.78 -22.32
C ARG A 317 3.03 -2.56 -21.45
N PHE A 318 3.89 -1.55 -21.39
CA PHE A 318 3.53 -0.27 -20.80
C PHE A 318 2.49 0.40 -21.73
N HIS A 319 1.24 0.55 -21.30
CA HIS A 319 0.24 1.28 -22.08
C HIS A 319 0.38 2.79 -21.81
N PHE A 320 0.73 3.53 -22.86
CA PHE A 320 0.82 4.98 -22.89
C PHE A 320 -0.50 5.51 -23.44
N LEU A 321 -1.36 6.08 -22.59
CA LEU A 321 -2.57 6.74 -23.08
C LEU A 321 -2.30 8.23 -23.27
N THR A 322 -2.47 8.71 -24.50
CA THR A 322 -2.63 10.12 -24.82
C THR A 322 -4.11 10.49 -24.65
N ARG A 323 -4.42 11.39 -23.71
CA ARG A 323 -5.79 11.92 -23.57
C ARG A 323 -6.05 12.91 -24.70
N LYS A 324 -7.00 12.61 -25.58
CA LYS A 324 -7.63 13.59 -26.47
C LYS A 324 -8.98 13.90 -25.85
N ASP A 325 -9.14 15.09 -25.27
CA ASP A 325 -10.47 15.51 -24.82
C ASP A 325 -11.37 15.68 -26.04
N SER A 326 -12.48 14.95 -26.05
CA SER A 326 -13.55 15.09 -27.04
C SER A 326 -14.75 15.75 -26.37
N ALA A 327 -15.11 16.97 -26.79
CA ALA A 327 -16.46 17.46 -27.11
C ALA A 327 -16.48 19.01 -27.13
N PRO A 328 -17.54 19.67 -27.62
CA PRO A 328 -17.90 19.81 -29.04
C PRO A 328 -17.89 21.28 -29.49
N ASP A 329 -17.87 21.49 -30.81
CA ASP A 329 -18.17 22.70 -31.59
C ASP A 329 -18.16 24.08 -30.89
N SER A 330 -17.14 24.89 -31.20
CA SER A 330 -17.19 26.36 -31.16
C SER A 330 -16.21 26.92 -32.19
N PRO A 331 -16.65 27.75 -33.17
CA PRO A 331 -15.77 28.25 -34.20
C PRO A 331 -15.09 29.53 -33.72
N GLY A 332 -13.82 29.41 -33.32
CA GLY A 332 -12.95 30.56 -33.01
C GLY A 332 -12.49 30.59 -31.56
N GLY A 333 -11.22 30.22 -31.34
CA GLY A 333 -10.56 30.35 -30.05
C GLY A 333 -9.49 29.27 -29.85
N ASN A 334 -8.26 29.70 -29.61
CA ASN A 334 -7.04 28.89 -29.45
C ASN A 334 -7.28 27.50 -28.82
N ALA A 335 -7.00 26.45 -29.61
CA ALA A 335 -7.03 25.06 -29.16
C ALA A 335 -6.04 24.85 -28.01
N SER A 336 -6.55 24.69 -26.79
CA SER A 336 -5.79 24.25 -25.64
C SER A 336 -5.33 22.80 -25.87
N GLN A 337 -4.04 22.61 -26.12
CA GLN A 337 -3.44 21.31 -26.39
C GLN A 337 -3.35 20.44 -25.11
N PRO A 338 -3.44 19.10 -25.24
CA PRO A 338 -3.47 18.18 -24.12
C PRO A 338 -2.14 18.17 -23.34
N LYS A 339 -2.19 18.43 -22.03
CA LYS A 339 -1.06 18.25 -21.11
C LYS A 339 -0.71 16.76 -21.00
N GLN A 340 0.53 16.40 -21.34
CA GLN A 340 1.05 15.04 -21.15
C GLN A 340 1.39 14.83 -19.67
N ILE A 341 0.59 14.01 -18.98
CA ILE A 341 0.93 13.49 -17.64
C ILE A 341 1.19 12.00 -17.80
N LEU A 342 2.39 11.57 -17.42
CA LEU A 342 2.83 10.19 -17.49
C LEU A 342 2.06 9.37 -16.44
N ARG A 343 1.05 8.61 -16.89
CA ARG A 343 0.23 7.77 -16.01
C ARG A 343 0.29 6.33 -16.48
N LEU A 344 0.85 5.48 -15.63
CA LEU A 344 0.88 4.03 -15.79
C LEU A 344 -0.56 3.53 -15.59
N THR A 345 -1.22 3.12 -16.67
CA THR A 345 -2.54 2.46 -16.58
C THR A 345 -2.36 0.94 -16.63
N ARG A 346 -3.19 0.25 -15.86
CA ARG A 346 -2.91 -1.06 -15.28
C ARG A 346 -4.06 -1.99 -15.65
N GLU A 347 -3.77 -3.09 -16.37
CA GLU A 347 -4.81 -4.09 -16.67
C GLU A 347 -4.83 -5.27 -15.70
N ASP A 348 -3.74 -5.65 -15.04
CA ASP A 348 -3.73 -6.93 -14.32
C ASP A 348 -3.43 -6.81 -12.81
N ALA A 349 -4.39 -6.30 -12.05
CA ALA A 349 -4.45 -6.56 -10.60
C ALA A 349 -5.06 -7.94 -10.30
N SER A 350 -5.91 -8.43 -11.20
CA SER A 350 -6.57 -9.74 -11.19
C SER A 350 -5.63 -10.95 -11.03
N GLN A 351 -4.34 -10.78 -11.31
CA GLN A 351 -3.33 -11.86 -11.23
C GLN A 351 -2.81 -12.13 -9.81
N VAL A 352 -3.11 -11.28 -8.82
CA VAL A 352 -2.73 -11.52 -7.41
C VAL A 352 -3.67 -12.55 -6.79
N GLN A 353 -3.44 -13.81 -7.14
CA GLN A 353 -4.03 -14.97 -6.48
C GLN A 353 -2.88 -15.83 -5.94
N PHE A 354 -2.89 -16.06 -4.63
CA PHE A 354 -1.98 -17.03 -4.04
C PHE A 354 -2.35 -18.42 -4.56
N LEU A 355 -1.34 -19.15 -5.03
CA LEU A 355 -1.44 -20.59 -5.18
C LEU A 355 -1.26 -21.16 -3.76
N LEU A 356 -2.30 -21.81 -3.25
CA LEU A 356 -2.28 -22.48 -1.94
C LEU A 356 -1.16 -23.52 -1.87
#